data_AF-A0A1I8G2Q5-F1
#
_entry.id   AF-A0A1I8G2Q5-F1
#
_cell.length_a   1.000
_cell.length_b   1.000
_cell.length_c   1.000
_cell.angle_alpha   90.00
_cell.angle_beta   90.00
_cell.angle_gamma   90.00
#
_symmetry.space_group_name_H-M   'P 1'
#
loop_
_entity.id
_entity.type
_entity.pdbx_description
1 polymer ?
#
loop_
_entity_poly.entity_id
_entity_poly.type
_entity_poly.pdbx_seq_one_letter_code
_entity_poly.pdbx_strand_id
1 'polypeptide(L)'
;MNVKQFSQPEANRASAAAAQLQQLRLQAADADASETQLAEWCLGRPDNAPKQRSNQVRLFLSSTFSDFRAERNYLTEHAFSELKSYCATLGLEFRVCDMRWGVTDAAKSDHVVESLCLSEIERCERRSVGPFFVALLGNRYGYQPVPPSIEQSEFDILLEFARKFAAQHAEILADWYRLDENAQPPVYQLRPIRSRLPAYANYSDEAARRKAGSDWWDIEEALRNCLRRSASKAAEAGSISQESLARYLRSVTEAEVIAARQAASGRPDNQLVYIRELTDLCLHHEAAEKYTDLVLQGENLLLNTESASLLKSLKQSIKSSSMRWREFLVPWDRRGVVPEGVEQHQRYLANLSRCLVSDVSRMIDQTIAAGGLHHHQQQQLAPMLALQDELGHHAAFCRDRLRQFCGRETELNSIKECWLNGGNANQTVVVWAPSGHGKTALVSRVAQVVPEWFGRDCVVALRYVGTSPASTDSLGVLSSLCRQICLAYRLKWREDKAPRTAGAAKEMLHRLIITVARDGEFSLFNLLDSFLVL
;
A
#
# COMPACT_ATOMS: atom_id res chain seq x y z
N MET A 1 1.36 14.08 -76.01
CA MET A 1 1.93 13.24 -74.95
C MET A 1 3.03 14.01 -74.24
N ASN A 2 2.84 14.36 -72.98
CA ASN A 2 3.94 14.59 -72.05
C ASN A 2 3.43 14.41 -70.63
N VAL A 3 3.88 13.32 -70.01
CA VAL A 3 3.59 12.92 -68.63
C VAL A 3 4.57 13.66 -67.72
N LYS A 4 4.06 14.38 -66.71
CA LYS A 4 4.84 14.72 -65.52
C LYS A 4 4.24 13.95 -64.34
N GLN A 5 4.97 12.91 -63.92
CA GLN A 5 4.75 12.20 -62.67
C GLN A 5 4.95 13.16 -61.49
N PHE A 6 3.95 13.27 -60.63
CA PHE A 6 4.10 13.79 -59.27
C PHE A 6 4.64 12.66 -58.40
N SER A 7 5.88 12.79 -57.91
CA SER A 7 6.57 11.82 -57.07
C SER A 7 6.25 12.00 -55.58
N GLN A 8 5.73 10.92 -54.98
CA GLN A 8 5.96 10.39 -53.62
C GLN A 8 6.53 11.32 -52.50
N PRO A 9 5.71 12.14 -51.83
CA PRO A 9 6.08 12.75 -50.53
C PRO A 9 5.50 12.01 -49.31
N GLU A 10 4.44 11.21 -49.48
CA GLU A 10 3.66 10.63 -48.37
C GLU A 10 4.27 9.35 -47.79
N ALA A 11 4.88 8.49 -48.62
CA ALA A 11 5.51 7.25 -48.17
C ALA A 11 6.77 7.46 -47.30
N ASN A 12 7.48 8.59 -47.48
CA ASN A 12 8.67 8.93 -46.70
C ASN A 12 8.35 9.53 -45.32
N ARG A 13 7.15 10.08 -45.12
CA ARG A 13 6.71 10.57 -43.80
C ARG A 13 6.22 9.42 -42.91
N ALA A 14 5.52 8.45 -43.50
CA ALA A 14 5.04 7.27 -42.79
C ALA A 14 6.18 6.33 -42.32
N SER A 15 7.24 6.18 -43.13
CA SER A 15 8.44 5.48 -42.68
C SER A 15 9.15 6.20 -41.51
N ALA A 16 9.06 7.53 -41.47
CA ALA A 16 9.72 8.34 -40.45
C ALA A 16 9.02 8.29 -39.09
N ALA A 17 7.68 8.30 -39.00
CA ALA A 17 7.01 8.28 -37.70
C ALA A 17 7.02 6.88 -37.04
N ALA A 18 6.90 5.80 -37.82
CA ALA A 18 7.07 4.43 -37.33
C ALA A 18 8.49 4.16 -36.79
N ALA A 19 9.53 4.56 -37.54
CA ALA A 19 10.92 4.53 -37.07
C ALA A 19 11.15 5.38 -35.81
N GLN A 20 10.26 6.34 -35.55
CA GLN A 20 10.40 7.35 -34.51
C GLN A 20 9.59 7.06 -33.25
N LEU A 21 8.50 6.31 -33.34
CA LEU A 21 7.89 5.63 -32.19
C LEU A 21 8.82 4.49 -31.72
N GLN A 22 9.47 3.81 -32.66
CA GLN A 22 10.58 2.91 -32.35
C GLN A 22 11.77 3.68 -31.74
N GLN A 23 12.07 4.90 -32.18
CA GLN A 23 13.08 5.76 -31.56
C GLN A 23 12.68 6.24 -30.15
N LEU A 24 11.41 6.57 -29.88
CA LEU A 24 10.92 6.86 -28.52
C LEU A 24 11.02 5.63 -27.63
N ARG A 25 10.72 4.43 -28.15
CA ARG A 25 10.90 3.14 -27.46
C ARG A 25 12.38 2.81 -27.19
N LEU A 26 13.27 3.11 -28.14
CA LEU A 26 14.72 2.93 -28.01
C LEU A 26 15.35 3.97 -27.08
N GLN A 27 14.93 5.24 -27.15
CA GLN A 27 15.30 6.28 -26.20
C GLN A 27 14.80 5.94 -24.79
N ALA A 28 13.60 5.40 -24.66
CA ALA A 28 13.10 4.85 -23.39
C ALA A 28 13.93 3.64 -22.90
N ALA A 29 14.60 2.90 -23.78
CA ALA A 29 15.49 1.80 -23.40
C ALA A 29 16.89 2.27 -22.96
N ASP A 30 17.37 3.40 -23.49
CA ASP A 30 18.73 3.95 -23.26
C ASP A 30 18.78 5.22 -22.38
N ALA A 31 17.63 5.79 -22.00
CA ALA A 31 17.54 7.01 -21.19
C ALA A 31 17.50 6.72 -19.67
N ASP A 32 17.80 7.74 -18.87
CA ASP A 32 17.58 7.72 -17.43
C ASP A 32 16.11 7.38 -17.13
N ALA A 33 15.85 6.63 -16.05
CA ALA A 33 14.55 6.05 -15.74
C ALA A 33 13.35 7.04 -15.74
N SER A 34 13.62 8.34 -15.59
CA SER A 34 12.61 9.40 -15.61
C SER A 34 12.11 9.78 -17.02
N GLU A 35 12.96 9.72 -18.05
CA GLU A 35 12.58 10.04 -19.43
C GLU A 35 11.80 8.90 -20.10
N THR A 36 12.21 7.67 -19.81
CA THR A 36 11.51 6.42 -20.14
C THR A 36 10.07 6.42 -19.62
N GLN A 37 9.87 6.87 -18.38
CA GLN A 37 8.55 6.94 -17.74
C GLN A 37 7.63 7.96 -18.41
N LEU A 38 8.15 9.15 -18.73
CA LEU A 38 7.35 10.18 -19.39
C LEU A 38 6.87 9.72 -20.76
N ALA A 39 7.72 9.04 -21.54
CA ALA A 39 7.35 8.52 -22.86
C ALA A 39 6.19 7.50 -22.76
N GLU A 40 6.26 6.56 -21.82
CA GLU A 40 5.20 5.57 -21.58
C GLU A 40 3.88 6.22 -21.13
N TRP A 41 3.93 7.20 -20.21
CA TRP A 41 2.72 7.89 -19.77
C TRP A 41 2.12 8.78 -20.87
N CYS A 42 2.95 9.35 -21.75
CA CYS A 42 2.48 10.08 -22.92
C CYS A 42 1.71 9.18 -23.89
N LEU A 43 2.13 7.92 -24.05
CA LEU A 43 1.41 6.92 -24.84
C LEU A 43 0.16 6.37 -24.11
N GLY A 44 -0.06 6.77 -22.85
CA GLY A 44 -1.19 6.32 -22.06
C GLY A 44 -1.02 4.93 -21.46
N ARG A 45 0.22 4.48 -21.30
CA ARG A 45 0.52 3.19 -20.68
C ARG A 45 0.55 3.39 -19.15
N PRO A 46 -0.36 2.74 -18.39
CA PRO A 46 -0.38 2.86 -16.93
C PRO A 46 0.72 2.03 -16.25
N ASP A 47 1.41 1.18 -17.03
CA ASP A 47 2.54 0.40 -16.56
C ASP A 47 3.66 1.35 -16.10
N ASN A 48 4.31 1.02 -14.99
CA ASN A 48 5.32 1.88 -14.35
C ASN A 48 4.83 3.30 -13.96
N ALA A 49 3.52 3.50 -13.74
CA ALA A 49 3.00 4.75 -13.19
C ALA A 49 3.74 5.21 -11.91
N PRO A 50 3.91 6.52 -11.68
CA PRO A 50 4.57 6.98 -10.46
C PRO A 50 3.71 6.61 -9.25
N LYS A 51 4.30 6.58 -8.06
CA LYS A 51 3.48 6.64 -6.85
C LYS A 51 2.79 8.00 -6.84
N GLN A 52 1.47 8.04 -6.64
CA GLN A 52 0.75 9.31 -6.57
C GLN A 52 1.45 10.21 -5.56
N ARG A 53 1.80 11.44 -5.98
CA ARG A 53 2.35 12.44 -5.07
C ARG A 53 1.26 12.78 -4.06
N SER A 54 1.48 12.37 -2.83
CA SER A 54 0.64 12.72 -1.70
C SER A 54 1.21 13.96 -1.03
N ASN A 55 0.35 14.82 -0.51
CA ASN A 55 0.72 15.93 0.37
C ASN A 55 0.66 15.52 1.84
N GLN A 56 0.70 14.22 2.15
CA GLN A 56 0.58 13.71 3.50
C GLN A 56 1.86 13.00 3.92
N VAL A 57 2.27 13.20 5.16
CA VAL A 57 3.18 12.32 5.90
C VAL A 57 2.30 11.40 6.75
N ARG A 58 2.22 10.12 6.37
CA ARG A 58 1.40 9.09 7.05
C ARG A 58 2.31 8.09 7.73
N LEU A 59 2.33 8.12 9.06
CA LEU A 59 3.23 7.32 9.87
C LEU A 59 2.47 6.20 10.57
N PHE A 60 2.71 4.94 10.19
CA PHE A 60 2.20 3.79 10.93
C PHE A 60 3.04 3.57 12.20
N LEU A 61 2.39 3.47 13.37
CA LEU A 61 3.07 3.27 14.65
C LEU A 61 2.83 1.86 15.22
N SER A 62 3.82 0.99 15.02
CA SER A 62 3.87 -0.39 15.53
C SER A 62 4.53 -0.45 16.91
N SER A 63 4.00 -1.27 17.83
CA SER A 63 4.69 -1.70 19.05
C SER A 63 3.94 -2.89 19.69
N THR A 64 4.34 -3.32 20.88
CA THR A 64 3.47 -4.03 21.84
C THR A 64 2.70 -3.04 22.74
N PHE A 65 1.52 -3.42 23.26
CA PHE A 65 0.57 -2.44 23.83
C PHE A 65 0.86 -2.11 25.30
N SER A 66 0.96 -3.13 26.14
CA SER A 66 1.06 -2.99 27.60
C SER A 66 2.35 -2.30 28.05
N ASP A 67 3.47 -2.55 27.37
CA ASP A 67 4.80 -2.08 27.77
C ASP A 67 5.19 -0.70 27.23
N PHE A 68 4.59 -0.23 26.13
CA PHE A 68 4.90 1.06 25.50
C PHE A 68 3.89 2.17 25.77
N ARG A 69 3.04 2.01 26.79
CA ARG A 69 1.97 2.98 27.07
C ARG A 69 2.53 4.37 27.40
N ALA A 70 3.59 4.45 28.20
CA ALA A 70 4.21 5.71 28.60
C ALA A 70 4.84 6.44 27.39
N GLU A 71 5.59 5.71 26.56
CA GLU A 71 6.20 6.21 25.35
C GLU A 71 5.14 6.74 24.38
N ARG A 72 4.08 5.97 24.11
CA ARG A 72 3.02 6.39 23.17
C ARG A 72 2.28 7.62 23.65
N ASN A 73 1.94 7.69 24.93
CA ASN A 73 1.29 8.87 25.51
C ASN A 73 2.20 10.10 25.36
N TYR A 74 3.46 9.96 25.75
CA TYR A 74 4.44 11.05 25.67
C TYR A 74 4.66 11.53 24.24
N LEU A 75 4.81 10.61 23.28
CA LEU A 75 4.97 10.93 21.85
C LEU A 75 3.74 11.62 21.28
N THR A 76 2.54 11.23 21.72
CA THR A 76 1.28 11.85 21.29
C THR A 76 1.17 13.30 21.75
N GLU A 77 1.53 13.55 23.01
CA GLU A 77 1.46 14.89 23.61
C GLU A 77 2.54 15.83 23.07
N HIS A 78 3.75 15.32 22.80
CA HIS A 78 4.92 16.14 22.49
C HIS A 78 5.33 16.01 21.01
N ALA A 79 5.84 14.83 20.62
CA ALA A 79 6.45 14.64 19.29
C ALA A 79 5.48 14.83 18.12
N PHE A 80 4.26 14.27 18.20
CA PHE A 80 3.30 14.33 17.09
C PHE A 80 2.71 15.72 16.89
N SER A 81 2.56 16.50 17.96
CA SER A 81 2.15 17.91 17.89
C SER A 81 3.21 18.76 17.17
N GLU A 82 4.49 18.55 17.53
CA GLU A 82 5.62 19.24 16.91
C GLU A 82 5.78 18.87 15.43
N LEU A 83 5.71 17.57 15.10
CA LEU A 83 5.76 17.09 13.71
C LEU A 83 4.60 17.59 12.86
N LYS A 84 3.41 17.72 13.43
CA LYS A 84 2.25 18.31 12.74
C LYS A 84 2.50 19.78 12.40
N SER A 85 3.05 20.53 13.34
CA SER A 85 3.42 21.94 13.13
C SER A 85 4.52 22.05 12.07
N TYR A 86 5.55 21.21 12.15
CA TYR A 86 6.63 21.14 11.18
C TYR A 86 6.12 20.87 9.76
N CYS A 87 5.35 19.79 9.58
CA CYS A 87 4.78 19.44 8.27
C CYS A 87 3.89 20.55 7.70
N ALA A 88 3.10 21.23 8.54
CA ALA A 88 2.26 22.34 8.09
C ALA A 88 3.08 23.50 7.50
N THR A 89 4.28 23.79 8.03
CA THR A 89 5.17 24.81 7.43
C THR A 89 5.66 24.44 6.03
N LEU A 90 5.66 23.15 5.70
CA LEU A 90 6.02 22.61 4.39
C LEU A 90 4.80 22.38 3.48
N GLY A 91 3.60 22.77 3.90
CA GLY A 91 2.36 22.50 3.17
C GLY A 91 1.93 21.02 3.18
N LEU A 92 2.46 20.23 4.10
CA LEU A 92 2.16 18.81 4.27
C LEU A 92 1.20 18.56 5.43
N GLU A 93 0.34 17.56 5.30
CA GLU A 93 -0.52 17.07 6.38
C GLU A 93 0.15 15.90 7.11
N PHE A 94 0.35 16.01 8.42
CA PHE A 94 0.87 14.90 9.23
C PHE A 94 -0.27 14.06 9.84
N ARG A 95 -0.22 12.75 9.67
CA ARG A 95 -1.14 11.79 10.29
C ARG A 95 -0.41 10.57 10.84
N VAL A 96 -0.74 10.19 12.07
CA VAL A 96 -0.30 8.93 12.66
C VAL A 96 -1.40 7.90 12.50
N CYS A 97 -1.06 6.75 11.94
CA CYS A 97 -1.94 5.59 11.84
C CYS A 97 -1.60 4.65 13.00
N ASP A 98 -2.43 4.75 14.05
CA ASP A 98 -2.40 3.83 15.19
C ASP A 98 -3.62 2.92 15.13
N MET A 99 -3.44 1.74 14.52
CA MET A 99 -4.52 0.77 14.33
C MET A 99 -5.00 0.12 15.63
N ARG A 100 -4.53 0.55 16.81
CA ARG A 100 -5.08 0.10 18.10
C ARG A 100 -6.33 0.88 18.50
N TRP A 101 -6.45 2.11 18.02
CA TRP A 101 -7.63 2.93 18.21
C TRP A 101 -8.52 2.78 16.98
N GLY A 102 -9.73 2.27 17.18
CA GLY A 102 -10.73 2.15 16.11
C GLY A 102 -10.83 0.77 15.42
N VAL A 103 -10.21 -0.29 15.97
CA VAL A 103 -10.56 -1.66 15.55
C VAL A 103 -11.95 -1.99 16.06
N THR A 104 -12.87 -2.24 15.14
CA THR A 104 -14.23 -2.65 15.49
C THR A 104 -14.21 -4.03 16.14
N ASP A 105 -15.13 -4.27 17.06
CA ASP A 105 -15.30 -5.60 17.67
C ASP A 105 -15.70 -6.65 16.63
N ALA A 106 -16.32 -6.25 15.52
CA ALA A 106 -16.54 -7.10 14.36
C ALA A 106 -15.22 -7.54 13.71
N ALA A 107 -14.27 -6.62 13.48
CA ALA A 107 -12.96 -6.95 12.92
C ALA A 107 -12.16 -7.90 13.83
N LYS A 108 -12.29 -7.75 15.16
CA LYS A 108 -11.72 -8.71 16.12
C LYS A 108 -12.40 -10.07 16.03
N SER A 109 -13.73 -10.08 15.99
CA SER A 109 -14.52 -11.31 15.89
C SER A 109 -14.27 -12.07 14.60
N ASP A 110 -13.95 -11.37 13.50
CA ASP A 110 -13.74 -11.98 12.18
C ASP A 110 -12.25 -12.25 11.89
N HIS A 111 -11.35 -12.06 12.88
CA HIS A 111 -9.90 -12.33 12.77
C HIS A 111 -9.16 -11.52 11.68
N VAL A 112 -9.68 -10.34 11.30
CA VAL A 112 -9.12 -9.51 10.22
C VAL A 112 -8.25 -8.34 10.70
N VAL A 113 -7.96 -8.26 12.00
CA VAL A 113 -7.21 -7.12 12.57
C VAL A 113 -5.81 -7.02 11.99
N GLU A 114 -5.09 -8.14 11.92
CA GLU A 114 -3.74 -8.16 11.36
C GLU A 114 -3.75 -7.78 9.88
N SER A 115 -4.64 -8.35 9.05
CA SER A 115 -4.71 -8.03 7.62
C SER A 115 -5.06 -6.57 7.35
N LEU A 116 -5.86 -5.94 8.23
CA LEU A 116 -6.10 -4.50 8.19
C LEU A 116 -4.84 -3.69 8.54
N CYS A 117 -4.06 -4.10 9.55
CA CYS A 117 -2.78 -3.46 9.87
C CYS A 117 -1.80 -3.54 8.70
N LEU A 118 -1.61 -4.72 8.12
CA LEU A 118 -0.69 -4.92 7.00
C LEU A 118 -1.11 -4.09 5.77
N SER A 119 -2.41 -4.06 5.47
CA SER A 119 -2.97 -3.23 4.41
C SER A 119 -2.76 -1.72 4.67
N GLU A 120 -2.84 -1.27 5.92
CA GLU A 120 -2.62 0.13 6.27
C GLU A 120 -1.14 0.51 6.20
N ILE A 121 -0.20 -0.41 6.49
CA ILE A 121 1.24 -0.20 6.26
C ILE A 121 1.50 0.05 4.77
N GLU A 122 0.94 -0.77 3.88
CA GLU A 122 1.07 -0.54 2.43
C GLU A 122 0.46 0.79 1.97
N ARG A 123 -0.64 1.23 2.60
CA ARG A 123 -1.24 2.53 2.32
C ARG A 123 -0.37 3.68 2.81
N CYS A 124 0.25 3.54 4.00
CA CYS A 124 1.20 4.52 4.52
C CYS A 124 2.41 4.62 3.59
N GLU A 125 2.98 3.51 3.17
CA GLU A 125 4.11 3.49 2.23
C GLU A 125 3.77 4.18 0.91
N ARG A 126 2.60 3.88 0.34
CA ARG A 126 2.17 4.48 -0.94
C ARG A 126 1.90 5.97 -0.86
N ARG A 127 1.44 6.47 0.30
CA ARG A 127 0.91 7.84 0.45
C ARG A 127 1.76 8.74 1.33
N SER A 128 2.81 8.25 1.99
CA SER A 128 3.61 9.10 2.86
C SER A 128 4.71 9.82 2.08
N VAL A 129 4.87 11.12 2.33
CA VAL A 129 6.10 11.85 2.02
C VAL A 129 7.13 11.49 3.09
N GLY A 130 8.19 10.82 2.67
CA GLY A 130 9.28 10.41 3.55
C GLY A 130 8.91 9.21 4.42
N PRO A 131 9.03 9.31 5.76
CA PRO A 131 8.84 8.16 6.65
C PRO A 131 7.40 7.68 6.62
N PHE A 132 7.21 6.35 6.58
CA PHE A 132 5.87 5.75 6.60
C PHE A 132 5.65 4.77 7.76
N PHE A 133 6.72 4.33 8.42
CA PHE A 133 6.65 3.31 9.45
C PHE A 133 7.62 3.60 10.60
N VAL A 134 7.11 3.51 11.83
CA VAL A 134 7.87 3.54 13.08
C VAL A 134 7.48 2.34 13.93
N ALA A 135 8.47 1.57 14.37
CA ALA A 135 8.28 0.51 15.37
C ALA A 135 8.96 0.85 16.69
N LEU A 136 8.28 0.57 17.80
CA LEU A 136 8.88 0.55 19.15
C LEU A 136 8.97 -0.91 19.62
N LEU A 137 10.19 -1.40 19.86
CA LEU A 137 10.47 -2.78 20.27
C LEU A 137 11.08 -2.82 21.66
N GLY A 138 10.48 -3.61 22.55
CA GLY A 138 10.83 -3.67 23.97
C GLY A 138 11.45 -5.00 24.35
N ASN A 139 11.11 -5.48 25.54
CA ASN A 139 11.54 -6.78 26.08
C ASN A 139 10.44 -7.86 25.96
N ARG A 140 9.32 -7.50 25.32
CA ARG A 140 8.18 -8.36 25.03
C ARG A 140 8.08 -8.58 23.52
N TYR A 141 8.05 -9.85 23.11
CA TYR A 141 7.83 -10.28 21.74
C TYR A 141 6.40 -10.04 21.29
N GLY A 142 5.43 -10.27 22.20
CA GLY A 142 4.04 -9.90 22.03
C GLY A 142 3.15 -11.02 21.51
N TYR A 143 1.92 -10.64 21.16
CA TYR A 143 0.86 -11.58 20.80
C TYR A 143 1.18 -12.31 19.47
N GLN A 144 1.09 -13.64 19.50
CA GLN A 144 1.29 -14.55 18.38
C GLN A 144 -0.08 -15.15 18.02
N PRO A 145 -0.82 -14.56 17.06
CA PRO A 145 -2.17 -14.99 16.73
C PRO A 145 -2.17 -16.33 15.99
N VAL A 146 -3.29 -17.05 16.10
CA VAL A 146 -3.59 -18.13 15.17
C VAL A 146 -3.85 -17.58 13.76
N PRO A 147 -3.35 -18.21 12.68
CA PRO A 147 -3.57 -17.72 11.33
C PRO A 147 -5.06 -17.72 10.95
N PRO A 148 -5.61 -16.62 10.40
CA PRO A 148 -7.03 -16.56 10.02
C PRO A 148 -7.36 -17.46 8.82
N SER A 149 -6.37 -17.82 8.02
CA SER A 149 -6.51 -18.72 6.88
C SER A 149 -5.26 -19.57 6.69
N ILE A 150 -5.42 -20.85 6.38
CA ILE A 150 -4.34 -21.79 6.07
C ILE A 150 -4.68 -22.50 4.77
N GLU A 151 -3.74 -22.61 3.82
CA GLU A 151 -3.96 -23.35 2.57
C GLU A 151 -4.37 -24.80 2.86
N GLN A 152 -5.27 -25.37 2.06
CA GLN A 152 -5.82 -26.71 2.28
C GLN A 152 -4.72 -27.77 2.44
N SER A 153 -3.74 -27.76 1.53
CA SER A 153 -2.61 -28.69 1.54
C SER A 153 -1.81 -28.63 2.84
N GLU A 154 -1.57 -27.44 3.38
CA GLU A 154 -0.85 -27.26 4.65
C GLU A 154 -1.73 -27.62 5.85
N PHE A 155 -3.01 -27.25 5.84
CA PHE A 155 -3.93 -27.55 6.93
C PHE A 155 -4.14 -29.05 7.12
N ASP A 156 -4.29 -29.79 6.02
CA ASP A 156 -4.49 -31.25 6.08
C ASP A 156 -3.28 -31.95 6.71
N ILE A 157 -2.05 -31.50 6.41
CA ILE A 157 -0.82 -31.95 7.08
C ILE A 157 -0.89 -31.63 8.58
N LEU A 158 -1.20 -30.38 8.93
CA LEU A 158 -1.26 -29.96 10.34
C LEU A 158 -2.31 -30.73 11.14
N LEU A 159 -3.45 -31.06 10.53
CA LEU A 159 -4.50 -31.86 11.18
C LEU A 159 -4.04 -33.31 11.41
N GLU A 160 -3.31 -33.90 10.46
CA GLU A 160 -2.70 -35.23 10.64
C GLU A 160 -1.71 -35.24 11.82
N PHE A 161 -0.82 -34.24 11.88
CA PHE A 161 0.13 -34.10 12.98
C PHE A 161 -0.57 -33.77 14.31
N ALA A 162 -1.66 -32.98 14.28
CA ALA A 162 -2.47 -32.70 15.46
C ALA A 162 -3.08 -33.98 16.02
N ARG A 163 -3.64 -34.85 15.17
CA ARG A 163 -4.19 -36.15 15.61
C ARG A 163 -3.13 -37.07 16.22
N LYS A 164 -1.88 -37.01 15.75
CA LYS A 164 -0.77 -37.82 16.26
C LYS A 164 -0.16 -37.28 17.56
N PHE A 165 0.05 -35.97 17.65
CA PHE A 165 0.88 -35.34 18.68
C PHE A 165 0.12 -34.41 19.64
N ALA A 166 -1.12 -34.06 19.31
CA ALA A 166 -2.00 -33.18 20.07
C ALA A 166 -3.45 -33.67 20.03
N ALA A 167 -3.66 -35.00 20.10
CA ALA A 167 -4.95 -35.66 19.81
C ALA A 167 -6.14 -35.03 20.55
N GLN A 168 -5.95 -34.62 21.81
CA GLN A 168 -6.97 -33.97 22.63
C GLN A 168 -7.45 -32.60 22.10
N HIS A 169 -6.71 -31.97 21.17
CA HIS A 169 -7.00 -30.66 20.59
C HIS A 169 -7.18 -30.71 19.07
N ALA A 170 -7.04 -31.88 18.43
CA ALA A 170 -7.19 -32.01 16.98
C ALA A 170 -8.63 -31.68 16.53
N GLU A 171 -9.63 -32.05 17.32
CA GLU A 171 -11.04 -31.75 17.03
C GLU A 171 -11.34 -30.25 17.12
N ILE A 172 -10.65 -29.52 18.03
CA ILE A 172 -10.77 -28.07 18.13
C ILE A 172 -10.36 -27.38 16.81
N LEU A 173 -9.33 -27.89 16.12
CA LEU A 173 -8.95 -27.36 14.80
C LEU A 173 -10.04 -27.59 13.76
N ALA A 174 -10.58 -28.80 13.67
CA ALA A 174 -11.65 -29.14 12.73
C ALA A 174 -12.95 -28.36 13.02
N ASP A 175 -13.22 -28.05 14.29
CA ASP A 175 -14.40 -27.30 14.69
C ASP A 175 -14.34 -25.81 14.36
N TRP A 176 -13.14 -25.23 14.43
CA TRP A 176 -12.91 -23.79 14.28
C TRP A 176 -12.42 -23.39 12.90
N TYR A 177 -11.80 -24.27 12.12
CA TYR A 177 -11.41 -24.01 10.74
C TYR A 177 -12.40 -24.66 9.77
N ARG A 178 -12.85 -23.91 8.76
CA ARG A 178 -13.80 -24.38 7.74
C ARG A 178 -13.20 -24.22 6.35
N LEU A 179 -13.29 -25.26 5.54
CA LEU A 179 -12.86 -25.23 4.15
C LEU A 179 -13.69 -24.20 3.36
N ASP A 180 -13.00 -23.31 2.66
CA ASP A 180 -13.52 -22.39 1.66
C ASP A 180 -12.93 -22.76 0.29
N GLU A 181 -13.78 -23.38 -0.54
CA GLU A 181 -13.46 -23.81 -1.90
C GLU A 181 -13.56 -22.66 -2.92
N ASN A 182 -14.03 -21.47 -2.51
CA ASN A 182 -14.08 -20.30 -3.40
C ASN A 182 -12.72 -19.60 -3.51
N ALA A 183 -11.82 -19.82 -2.55
CA ALA A 183 -10.44 -19.36 -2.62
C ALA A 183 -9.64 -20.19 -3.64
N GLN A 184 -8.70 -19.55 -4.34
CA GLN A 184 -7.78 -20.23 -5.27
C GLN A 184 -6.32 -19.93 -4.87
N PRO A 185 -5.55 -20.92 -4.35
CA PRO A 185 -5.99 -22.29 -4.00
C PRO A 185 -7.00 -22.32 -2.83
N PRO A 186 -7.74 -23.43 -2.63
CA PRO A 186 -8.66 -23.58 -1.49
C PRO A 186 -7.96 -23.41 -0.14
N VAL A 187 -8.66 -22.81 0.82
CA VAL A 187 -8.11 -22.53 2.16
C VAL A 187 -9.08 -22.94 3.24
N TYR A 188 -8.56 -23.31 4.41
CA TYR A 188 -9.34 -23.39 5.63
C TYR A 188 -9.34 -22.02 6.32
N GLN A 189 -10.53 -21.44 6.51
CA GLN A 189 -10.73 -20.17 7.21
C GLN A 189 -11.11 -20.40 8.67
N LEU A 190 -10.50 -19.63 9.57
CA LEU A 190 -10.89 -19.56 10.97
C LEU A 190 -12.28 -18.93 11.07
N ARG A 191 -13.21 -19.63 11.73
CA ARG A 191 -14.59 -19.18 11.90
C ARG A 191 -14.65 -17.96 12.81
N PRO A 192 -15.55 -17.00 12.55
CA PRO A 192 -15.76 -15.87 13.45
C PRO A 192 -16.08 -16.29 14.88
N ILE A 193 -15.55 -15.60 15.88
CA ILE A 193 -15.76 -15.88 17.31
C ILE A 193 -17.26 -16.01 17.63
N ARG A 194 -18.06 -15.03 17.18
CA ARG A 194 -19.52 -14.99 17.36
C ARG A 194 -20.29 -16.20 16.81
N SER A 195 -19.70 -16.96 15.88
CA SER A 195 -20.35 -18.13 15.29
C SER A 195 -20.46 -19.32 16.26
N ARG A 196 -19.53 -19.42 17.21
CA ARG A 196 -19.52 -20.43 18.27
C ARG A 196 -19.77 -19.84 19.65
N LEU A 197 -19.49 -18.54 19.84
CA LEU A 197 -19.72 -17.79 21.07
C LEU A 197 -20.62 -16.55 20.80
N PRO A 198 -21.94 -16.72 20.63
CA PRO A 198 -22.85 -15.61 20.30
C PRO A 198 -22.83 -14.46 21.32
N ALA A 199 -22.60 -14.79 22.60
CA ALA A 199 -22.49 -13.82 23.69
C ALA A 199 -21.30 -12.86 23.54
N TYR A 200 -20.29 -13.19 22.72
CA TYR A 200 -19.13 -12.34 22.45
C TYR A 200 -19.51 -10.99 21.83
N ALA A 201 -20.62 -10.93 21.09
CA ALA A 201 -21.15 -9.71 20.49
C ALA A 201 -22.43 -9.21 21.18
N ASN A 202 -22.75 -9.72 22.38
CA ASN A 202 -23.91 -9.26 23.14
C ASN A 202 -23.57 -7.99 23.94
N TYR A 203 -23.72 -6.82 23.32
CA TYR A 203 -23.46 -5.53 23.98
C TYR A 203 -24.48 -5.15 25.05
N SER A 204 -25.62 -5.86 25.13
CA SER A 204 -26.62 -5.62 26.17
C SER A 204 -26.31 -6.32 27.50
N ASP A 205 -25.41 -7.32 27.49
CA ASP A 205 -25.01 -8.07 28.68
C ASP A 205 -23.48 -8.11 28.80
N GLU A 206 -22.95 -7.21 29.63
CA GLU A 206 -21.50 -7.10 29.83
C GLU A 206 -20.89 -8.33 30.52
N ALA A 207 -21.62 -8.98 31.43
CA ALA A 207 -21.13 -10.15 32.16
C ALA A 207 -21.01 -11.35 31.23
N ALA A 208 -22.04 -11.61 30.41
CA ALA A 208 -21.99 -12.65 29.39
C ALA A 208 -20.91 -12.40 28.36
N ARG A 209 -20.73 -11.14 27.91
CA ARG A 209 -19.66 -10.77 26.98
C ARG A 209 -18.27 -10.99 27.59
N ARG A 210 -18.05 -10.61 28.85
CA ARG A 210 -16.78 -10.81 29.54
C ARG A 210 -16.44 -12.31 29.66
N LYS A 211 -17.43 -13.12 30.02
CA LYS A 211 -17.26 -14.58 30.09
C LYS A 211 -16.93 -15.16 28.72
N ALA A 212 -17.71 -14.83 27.68
CA ALA A 212 -17.43 -15.28 26.32
C ALA A 212 -16.05 -14.83 25.81
N GLY A 213 -15.58 -13.66 26.23
CA GLY A 213 -14.21 -13.19 25.97
C GLY A 213 -13.15 -14.07 26.64
N SER A 214 -13.36 -14.46 27.89
CA SER A 214 -12.50 -15.42 28.60
C SER A 214 -12.50 -16.79 27.92
N ASP A 215 -13.69 -17.33 27.63
CA ASP A 215 -13.86 -18.62 26.96
C ASP A 215 -13.15 -18.62 25.59
N TRP A 216 -13.20 -17.51 24.85
CA TRP A 216 -12.44 -17.36 23.60
C TRP A 216 -10.93 -17.41 23.81
N TRP A 217 -10.40 -16.74 24.84
CA TRP A 217 -8.95 -16.77 25.12
C TRP A 217 -8.46 -18.18 25.43
N ASP A 218 -9.22 -18.97 26.19
CA ASP A 218 -8.88 -20.36 26.47
C ASP A 218 -8.90 -21.22 25.20
N ILE A 219 -9.89 -21.00 24.32
CA ILE A 219 -10.00 -21.69 23.04
C ILE A 219 -8.87 -21.30 22.08
N GLU A 220 -8.56 -20.01 21.97
CA GLU A 220 -7.50 -19.50 21.11
C GLU A 220 -6.13 -20.00 21.56
N GLU A 221 -5.90 -20.07 22.88
CA GLU A 221 -4.68 -20.65 23.43
C GLU A 221 -4.57 -22.14 23.07
N ALA A 222 -5.66 -22.91 23.20
CA ALA A 222 -5.68 -24.31 22.79
C ALA A 222 -5.42 -24.48 21.28
N LEU A 223 -6.06 -23.67 20.43
CA LEU A 223 -5.82 -23.63 18.98
C LEU A 223 -4.35 -23.33 18.67
N ARG A 224 -3.80 -22.28 19.28
CA ARG A 224 -2.41 -21.84 19.10
C ARG A 224 -1.42 -22.92 19.50
N ASN A 225 -1.60 -23.51 20.67
CA ASN A 225 -0.72 -24.55 21.17
C ASN A 225 -0.78 -25.81 20.30
N CYS A 226 -1.97 -26.18 19.81
CA CYS A 226 -2.16 -27.27 18.89
C CYS A 226 -1.44 -27.01 17.56
N LEU A 227 -1.71 -25.87 16.90
CA LEU A 227 -1.10 -25.49 15.62
C LEU A 227 0.43 -25.41 15.72
N ARG A 228 0.97 -24.75 16.75
CA ARG A 228 2.43 -24.62 16.93
C ARG A 228 3.09 -25.97 17.10
N ARG A 229 2.52 -26.83 17.95
CA ARG A 229 3.07 -28.18 18.16
C ARG A 229 3.02 -29.01 16.88
N SER A 230 1.90 -28.97 16.16
CA SER A 230 1.74 -29.68 14.89
C SER A 230 2.69 -29.15 13.83
N ALA A 231 2.82 -27.84 13.69
CA ALA A 231 3.73 -27.20 12.74
C ALA A 231 5.20 -27.54 13.04
N SER A 232 5.62 -27.47 14.32
CA SER A 232 6.98 -27.85 14.70
C SER A 232 7.28 -29.31 14.36
N LYS A 233 6.36 -30.24 14.65
CA LYS A 233 6.53 -31.66 14.30
C LYS A 233 6.49 -31.92 12.79
N ALA A 234 5.65 -31.20 12.05
CA ALA A 234 5.61 -31.29 10.61
C ALA A 234 6.91 -30.76 9.97
N ALA A 235 7.49 -29.68 10.53
CA ALA A 235 8.75 -29.12 10.07
C ALA A 235 9.95 -30.04 10.38
N GLU A 236 9.98 -30.64 11.58
CA GLU A 236 10.97 -31.67 11.96
C GLU A 236 10.93 -32.88 11.00
N ALA A 237 9.73 -33.26 10.55
CA ALA A 237 9.50 -34.35 9.60
C ALA A 237 9.70 -33.95 8.13
N GLY A 238 10.01 -32.68 7.84
CA GLY A 238 10.16 -32.16 6.48
C GLY A 238 8.85 -32.06 5.68
N SER A 239 7.70 -32.16 6.33
CA SER A 239 6.38 -32.05 5.69
C SER A 239 5.96 -30.60 5.41
N ILE A 240 6.52 -29.64 6.14
CA ILE A 240 6.39 -28.20 5.85
C ILE A 240 7.77 -27.51 5.93
N SER A 241 7.91 -26.34 5.31
CA SER A 241 9.15 -25.58 5.34
C SER A 241 9.37 -24.85 6.69
N GLN A 242 10.61 -24.45 6.96
CA GLN A 242 10.92 -23.58 8.10
C GLN A 242 10.27 -22.20 7.97
N GLU A 243 10.05 -21.72 6.75
CA GLU A 243 9.32 -20.48 6.49
C GLU A 243 7.83 -20.63 6.83
N SER A 244 7.21 -21.77 6.49
CA SER A 244 5.85 -22.10 6.92
C SER A 244 5.75 -22.16 8.44
N LEU A 245 6.69 -22.84 9.13
CA LEU A 245 6.73 -22.89 10.60
C LEU A 245 6.80 -21.49 11.21
N ALA A 246 7.63 -20.60 10.67
CA ALA A 246 7.79 -19.25 11.18
C ALA A 246 6.46 -18.48 11.23
N ARG A 247 5.50 -18.74 10.32
CA ARG A 247 4.17 -18.11 10.35
C ARG A 247 3.36 -18.42 11.62
N TYR A 248 3.53 -19.62 12.19
CA TYR A 248 2.83 -20.04 13.41
C TYR A 248 3.47 -19.53 14.71
N LEU A 249 4.71 -19.06 14.63
CA LEU A 249 5.48 -18.57 15.78
C LEU A 249 5.56 -17.03 15.82
N ARG A 250 5.21 -16.37 14.72
CA ARG A 250 5.41 -14.93 14.52
C ARG A 250 4.47 -14.10 15.39
N SER A 251 4.98 -13.03 15.99
CA SER A 251 4.14 -12.03 16.64
C SER A 251 3.58 -11.00 15.65
N VAL A 252 2.47 -10.35 16.00
CA VAL A 252 1.89 -9.26 15.19
C VAL A 252 2.93 -8.18 14.91
N THR A 253 3.71 -7.78 15.93
CA THR A 253 4.74 -6.75 15.79
C THR A 253 5.83 -7.17 14.79
N GLU A 254 6.24 -8.44 14.79
CA GLU A 254 7.19 -8.94 13.80
C GLU A 254 6.59 -8.94 12.39
N ALA A 255 5.33 -9.36 12.24
CA ALA A 255 4.63 -9.32 10.96
C ALA A 255 4.55 -7.89 10.39
N GLU A 256 4.26 -6.90 11.24
CA GLU A 256 4.23 -5.48 10.87
C GLU A 256 5.62 -4.99 10.41
N VAL A 257 6.70 -5.36 11.11
CA VAL A 257 8.08 -5.01 10.71
C VAL A 257 8.45 -5.67 9.38
N ILE A 258 8.10 -6.93 9.17
CA ILE A 258 8.36 -7.64 7.90
C ILE A 258 7.59 -6.97 6.76
N ALA A 259 6.31 -6.66 6.95
CA ALA A 259 5.49 -6.01 5.94
C ALA A 259 6.01 -4.60 5.60
N ALA A 260 6.47 -3.83 6.59
CA ALA A 260 7.10 -2.53 6.35
C ALA A 260 8.35 -2.66 5.48
N ARG A 261 9.21 -3.66 5.75
CA ARG A 261 10.39 -3.94 4.92
C ARG A 261 10.03 -4.32 3.50
N GLN A 262 9.03 -5.18 3.33
CA GLN A 262 8.58 -5.64 2.01
C GLN A 262 7.93 -4.51 1.21
N ALA A 263 7.13 -3.65 1.85
CA ALA A 263 6.47 -2.52 1.21
C ALA A 263 7.47 -1.47 0.68
N ALA A 264 8.66 -1.40 1.27
CA ALA A 264 9.65 -0.34 1.12
C ALA A 264 10.13 0.01 -0.30
N SER A 265 9.78 -0.76 -1.35
CA SER A 265 9.94 -0.40 -2.78
C SER A 265 11.19 0.44 -3.14
N GLY A 266 12.39 0.10 -2.66
CA GLY A 266 13.64 0.84 -2.95
C GLY A 266 13.93 2.07 -2.08
N ARG A 267 13.18 2.30 -1.00
CA ARG A 267 13.38 3.35 0.02
C ARG A 267 13.49 2.76 1.43
N PRO A 268 14.49 1.91 1.70
CA PRO A 268 14.66 1.30 3.03
C PRO A 268 14.86 2.35 4.13
N ASP A 269 15.43 3.51 3.78
CA ASP A 269 15.71 4.64 4.65
C ASP A 269 14.47 5.35 5.20
N ASN A 270 13.26 4.98 4.73
CA ASN A 270 11.99 5.58 5.13
C ASN A 270 11.27 4.82 6.27
N GLN A 271 11.99 3.91 6.92
CA GLN A 271 11.52 3.15 8.08
C GLN A 271 12.43 3.40 9.28
N LEU A 272 11.84 3.39 10.47
CA LEU A 272 12.55 3.71 11.71
C LEU A 272 12.13 2.75 12.84
N VAL A 273 13.12 2.26 13.59
CA VAL A 273 12.88 1.39 14.75
C VAL A 273 13.56 1.96 15.99
N TYR A 274 12.80 2.08 17.06
CA TYR A 274 13.33 2.38 18.39
C TYR A 274 13.30 1.12 19.25
N ILE A 275 14.45 0.71 19.76
CA ILE A 275 14.61 -0.46 20.62
C ILE A 275 14.81 0.04 22.06
N ARG A 276 13.98 -0.43 23.00
CA ARG A 276 14.18 -0.26 24.43
C ARG A 276 14.63 -1.58 25.04
N GLU A 277 15.75 -1.55 25.76
CA GLU A 277 16.17 -2.64 26.64
C GLU A 277 15.99 -2.21 28.10
N LEU A 278 15.15 -2.94 28.83
CA LEU A 278 15.00 -2.75 30.26
C LEU A 278 16.18 -3.37 31.00
N THR A 279 16.86 -2.58 31.82
CA THR A 279 17.79 -3.11 32.82
C THR A 279 17.02 -3.38 34.11
N ASP A 280 17.48 -4.33 34.91
CA ASP A 280 16.95 -4.58 36.27
C ASP A 280 15.48 -5.05 36.31
N LEU A 281 14.96 -5.60 35.20
CA LEU A 281 13.61 -6.17 35.14
C LEU A 281 13.47 -7.35 36.11
N CYS A 282 12.60 -7.20 37.11
CA CYS A 282 12.34 -8.25 38.09
C CYS A 282 11.19 -9.16 37.62
N LEU A 283 11.53 -10.36 37.14
CA LEU A 283 10.55 -11.33 36.61
C LEU A 283 9.51 -11.81 37.65
N HIS A 284 9.82 -11.72 38.95
CA HIS A 284 8.91 -12.13 40.02
C HIS A 284 7.88 -11.07 40.42
N HIS A 285 7.96 -9.87 39.84
CA HIS A 285 7.02 -8.80 40.13
C HIS A 285 5.77 -8.91 39.25
N GLU A 286 4.58 -8.62 39.80
CA GLU A 286 3.29 -8.71 39.09
C GLU A 286 3.27 -7.89 37.79
N ALA A 287 3.96 -6.75 37.74
CA ALA A 287 4.01 -5.90 36.56
C ALA A 287 4.91 -6.44 35.43
N ALA A 288 5.73 -7.47 35.68
CA ALA A 288 6.71 -7.97 34.72
C ALA A 288 6.07 -8.56 33.45
N GLU A 289 4.92 -9.23 33.58
CA GLU A 289 4.17 -9.81 32.45
C GLU A 289 3.77 -8.78 31.38
N LYS A 290 3.69 -7.50 31.77
CA LYS A 290 3.38 -6.41 30.84
C LYS A 290 4.57 -6.11 29.93
N TYR A 291 5.79 -6.38 30.39
CA TYR A 291 7.08 -5.98 29.81
C TYR A 291 7.89 -7.14 29.22
N THR A 292 7.54 -8.40 29.52
CA THR A 292 8.16 -9.58 28.94
C THR A 292 7.16 -10.72 28.82
N ASP A 293 7.43 -11.70 27.96
CA ASP A 293 6.55 -12.86 27.78
C ASP A 293 6.86 -13.91 28.83
N LEU A 294 5.88 -14.18 29.69
CA LEU A 294 5.96 -15.18 30.75
C LEU A 294 5.05 -16.36 30.42
N VAL A 295 5.44 -17.55 30.87
CA VAL A 295 4.65 -18.77 30.79
C VAL A 295 4.49 -19.35 32.20
N LEU A 296 3.29 -19.83 32.52
CA LEU A 296 3.03 -20.50 33.78
C LEU A 296 3.56 -21.94 33.71
N GLN A 297 4.47 -22.30 34.63
CA GLN A 297 4.94 -23.67 34.82
C GLN A 297 4.72 -24.08 36.27
N GLY A 298 3.68 -24.89 36.50
CA GLY A 298 3.20 -25.18 37.86
C GLY A 298 2.64 -23.89 38.50
N GLU A 299 3.17 -23.52 39.66
CA GLU A 299 2.79 -22.29 40.37
C GLU A 299 3.69 -21.08 40.03
N ASN A 300 4.73 -21.28 39.21
CA ASN A 300 5.73 -20.25 38.91
C ASN A 300 5.54 -19.65 37.52
N LEU A 301 5.65 -18.31 37.44
CA LEU A 301 5.79 -17.59 36.17
C LEU A 301 7.27 -17.56 35.78
N LEU A 302 7.58 -18.16 34.62
CA LEU A 302 8.94 -18.22 34.08
C LEU A 302 9.02 -17.50 32.73
N LEU A 303 10.22 -17.06 32.36
CA LEU A 303 10.47 -16.45 31.07
C LEU A 303 10.15 -17.44 29.94
N ASN A 304 9.37 -16.99 28.95
CA ASN A 304 9.16 -17.74 27.72
C ASN A 304 10.43 -17.64 26.84
N THR A 305 11.26 -18.66 26.91
CA THR A 305 12.57 -18.72 26.22
C THR A 305 12.44 -18.72 24.69
N GLU A 306 11.38 -19.31 24.14
CA GLU A 306 11.11 -19.29 22.70
C GLU A 306 10.82 -17.86 22.22
N SER A 307 9.91 -17.16 22.91
CA SER A 307 9.57 -15.76 22.60
C SER A 307 10.76 -14.83 22.78
N ALA A 308 11.56 -15.03 23.82
CA ALA A 308 12.80 -14.28 24.03
C ALA A 308 13.82 -14.51 22.89
N SER A 309 13.95 -15.75 22.39
CA SER A 309 14.80 -16.09 21.26
C SER A 309 14.32 -15.45 19.96
N LEU A 310 13.01 -15.52 19.68
CA LEU A 310 12.40 -14.90 18.50
C LEU A 310 12.59 -13.37 18.52
N LEU A 311 12.34 -12.72 19.66
CA LEU A 311 12.58 -11.28 19.83
C LEU A 311 14.04 -10.90 19.60
N LYS A 312 14.97 -11.70 20.12
CA LYS A 312 16.41 -11.50 19.89
C LYS A 312 16.75 -11.58 18.40
N SER A 313 16.24 -12.58 17.70
CA SER A 313 16.42 -12.74 16.25
C SER A 313 15.82 -11.58 15.47
N LEU A 314 14.62 -11.10 15.84
CA LEU A 314 13.99 -9.93 15.23
C LEU A 314 14.88 -8.68 15.38
N LYS A 315 15.32 -8.37 16.62
CA LYS A 315 16.22 -7.23 16.90
C LYS A 315 17.52 -7.33 16.12
N GLN A 316 18.13 -8.53 16.06
CA GLN A 316 19.33 -8.76 15.27
C GLN A 316 19.09 -8.51 13.78
N SER A 317 17.97 -9.00 13.22
CA SER A 317 17.62 -8.75 11.81
C SER A 317 17.46 -7.26 11.50
N ILE A 318 16.95 -6.46 12.45
CA ILE A 318 16.82 -5.00 12.28
C ILE A 318 18.21 -4.36 12.27
N LYS A 319 19.06 -4.74 13.23
CA LYS A 319 20.41 -4.21 13.35
C LYS A 319 21.29 -4.53 12.13
N SER A 320 21.06 -5.67 11.48
CA SER A 320 21.77 -6.08 10.25
C SER A 320 21.10 -5.61 8.96
N SER A 321 19.95 -4.93 9.02
CA SER A 321 19.22 -4.44 7.84
C SER A 321 19.59 -2.99 7.50
N SER A 322 19.04 -2.48 6.39
CA SER A 322 19.14 -1.07 6.00
C SER A 322 18.13 -0.16 6.72
N MET A 323 17.28 -0.70 7.61
CA MET A 323 16.36 0.12 8.40
C MET A 323 17.14 1.01 9.37
N ARG A 324 16.67 2.25 9.55
CA ARG A 324 17.22 3.12 10.59
C ARG A 324 16.75 2.63 11.95
N TRP A 325 17.67 2.55 12.91
CA TRP A 325 17.32 2.15 14.27
C TRP A 325 18.12 2.91 15.33
N ARG A 326 17.55 2.98 16.53
CA ARG A 326 18.21 3.51 17.74
C ARG A 326 17.86 2.63 18.92
N GLU A 327 18.77 2.56 19.89
CA GLU A 327 18.61 1.76 21.10
C GLU A 327 18.70 2.63 22.36
N PHE A 328 17.87 2.31 23.34
CA PHE A 328 17.83 2.94 24.65
C PHE A 328 17.90 1.90 25.75
N LEU A 329 18.83 2.08 26.68
CA LEU A 329 18.89 1.33 27.93
C LEU A 329 18.09 2.09 28.98
N VAL A 330 17.11 1.42 29.60
CA VAL A 330 16.18 2.05 30.53
C VAL A 330 16.07 1.19 31.79
N PRO A 331 16.50 1.68 32.96
CA PRO A 331 16.29 0.97 34.22
C PRO A 331 14.81 0.79 34.50
N TRP A 332 14.41 -0.42 34.90
CA TRP A 332 13.02 -0.74 35.16
C TRP A 332 12.62 -0.34 36.59
N ASP A 333 11.50 0.38 36.74
CA ASP A 333 10.84 0.63 38.02
C ASP A 333 9.74 -0.43 38.24
N ARG A 334 9.42 -0.77 39.49
CA ARG A 334 8.35 -1.72 39.83
C ARG A 334 6.97 -1.31 39.28
N ARG A 335 6.77 -0.01 39.04
CA ARG A 335 5.57 0.56 38.41
C ARG A 335 5.64 0.53 36.87
N GLY A 336 6.72 0.01 36.30
CA GLY A 336 7.00 0.01 34.86
C GLY A 336 7.81 1.22 34.40
N VAL A 337 7.63 1.63 33.14
CA VAL A 337 8.16 2.89 32.62
C VAL A 337 7.17 3.99 32.97
N VAL A 338 7.53 4.87 33.90
CA VAL A 338 6.67 5.96 34.41
C VAL A 338 7.44 7.28 34.48
N PRO A 339 6.95 8.38 33.87
CA PRO A 339 7.61 9.68 33.99
C PRO A 339 7.46 10.29 35.39
N GLU A 340 6.39 10.00 36.13
CA GLU A 340 6.13 10.64 37.42
C GLU A 340 7.08 10.14 38.52
N GLY A 341 7.93 11.05 39.01
CA GLY A 341 8.83 10.78 40.13
C GLY A 341 10.04 9.90 39.78
N VAL A 342 10.31 9.63 38.49
CA VAL A 342 11.51 8.89 38.05
C VAL A 342 12.25 9.69 36.98
N GLU A 343 13.28 10.43 37.42
CA GLU A 343 14.03 11.35 36.53
C GLU A 343 14.63 10.65 35.31
N GLN A 344 15.12 9.41 35.48
CA GLN A 344 15.69 8.63 34.38
C GLN A 344 14.67 8.34 33.28
N HIS A 345 13.42 8.02 33.65
CA HIS A 345 12.33 7.80 32.69
C HIS A 345 11.93 9.09 31.98
N GLN A 346 11.86 10.22 32.71
CA GLN A 346 11.58 11.53 32.10
C GLN A 346 12.63 11.87 31.04
N ARG A 347 13.91 11.71 31.39
CA ARG A 347 15.04 11.92 30.46
C ARG A 347 14.96 10.98 29.26
N TYR A 348 14.65 9.71 29.47
CA TYR A 348 14.45 8.73 28.40
C TYR A 348 13.33 9.15 27.43
N LEU A 349 12.13 9.46 27.94
CA LEU A 349 10.97 9.84 27.14
C LEU A 349 11.19 11.14 26.36
N ALA A 350 11.79 12.15 27.01
CA ALA A 350 12.16 13.40 26.36
C ALA A 350 13.20 13.18 25.23
N ASN A 351 14.16 12.27 25.45
CA ASN A 351 15.15 11.94 24.42
C ASN A 351 14.53 11.16 23.25
N LEU A 352 13.69 10.17 23.54
CA LEU A 352 12.94 9.43 22.51
C LEU A 352 12.12 10.37 21.64
N SER A 353 11.37 11.29 22.27
CA SER A 353 10.57 12.32 21.58
C SER A 353 11.43 13.19 20.67
N ARG A 354 12.54 13.71 21.17
CA ARG A 354 13.47 14.54 20.39
C ARG A 354 14.06 13.78 19.21
N CYS A 355 14.47 12.53 19.43
CA CYS A 355 14.98 11.67 18.36
C CYS A 355 13.92 11.44 17.29
N LEU A 356 12.67 11.15 17.67
CA LEU A 356 11.58 10.92 16.71
C LEU A 356 11.33 12.15 15.85
N VAL A 357 11.20 13.33 16.48
CA VAL A 357 10.98 14.58 15.73
C VAL A 357 12.13 14.83 14.77
N SER A 358 13.38 14.71 15.24
CA SER A 358 14.57 14.95 14.42
C SER A 358 14.71 13.96 13.26
N ASP A 359 14.53 12.66 13.52
CA ASP A 359 14.65 11.63 12.51
C ASP A 359 13.57 11.75 11.44
N VAL A 360 12.30 11.92 11.85
CA VAL A 360 11.17 12.08 10.92
C VAL A 360 11.31 13.35 10.09
N SER A 361 11.62 14.49 10.71
CA SER A 361 11.80 15.77 10.00
C SER A 361 12.93 15.66 8.96
N ARG A 362 14.07 15.09 9.35
CA ARG A 362 15.19 14.85 8.43
C ARG A 362 14.81 13.95 7.26
N MET A 363 14.03 12.89 7.50
CA MET A 363 13.58 11.98 6.44
C MET A 363 12.59 12.66 5.48
N ILE A 364 11.73 13.56 5.99
CA ILE A 364 10.86 14.40 5.17
C ILE A 364 11.71 15.32 4.29
N ASP A 365 12.67 16.06 4.87
CA ASP A 365 13.52 17.01 4.14
C ASP A 365 14.33 16.33 3.05
N GLN A 366 14.92 15.17 3.36
CA GLN A 366 15.65 14.36 2.38
C GLN A 366 14.75 13.92 1.22
N THR A 367 13.50 13.57 1.51
CA THR A 367 12.53 13.17 0.47
C THR A 367 12.09 14.35 -0.38
N ILE A 368 11.88 15.53 0.23
CA ILE A 368 11.54 16.78 -0.47
C ILE A 368 12.70 17.21 -1.39
N ALA A 369 13.93 17.17 -0.88
CA ALA A 369 15.13 17.52 -1.64
C ALA A 369 15.36 16.56 -2.81
N ALA A 370 15.27 15.25 -2.59
CA ALA A 370 15.40 14.23 -3.64
C ALA A 370 14.24 14.28 -4.67
N GLY A 371 13.05 14.70 -4.25
CA GLY A 371 11.85 14.82 -5.07
C GLY A 371 11.73 16.10 -5.89
N GLY A 372 12.72 17.01 -5.84
CA GLY A 372 12.75 18.21 -6.68
C GLY A 372 11.80 19.34 -6.27
N LEU A 373 11.46 19.47 -4.98
CA LEU A 373 10.71 20.61 -4.44
C LEU A 373 11.58 21.88 -4.29
N HIS A 374 12.51 22.12 -5.22
CA HIS A 374 13.23 23.38 -5.32
C HIS A 374 12.43 24.39 -6.15
N HIS A 375 11.77 25.31 -5.45
CA HIS A 375 10.97 26.43 -5.99
C HIS A 375 11.73 27.41 -6.91
N HIS A 376 13.04 27.25 -7.13
CA HIS A 376 13.86 28.28 -7.78
C HIS A 376 14.39 27.96 -9.19
N GLN A 377 14.33 26.71 -9.67
CA GLN A 377 14.75 26.36 -11.05
C GLN A 377 13.59 26.16 -12.05
N GLN A 378 12.34 26.20 -11.59
CA GLN A 378 11.18 25.75 -12.38
C GLN A 378 10.61 26.74 -13.41
N GLN A 379 10.98 28.02 -13.41
CA GLN A 379 10.28 29.02 -14.24
C GLN A 379 10.39 28.80 -15.76
N GLN A 380 11.38 28.05 -16.26
CA GLN A 380 11.51 27.71 -17.69
C GLN A 380 10.97 26.31 -18.06
N LEU A 381 10.85 25.38 -17.10
CA LEU A 381 10.42 23.98 -17.30
C LEU A 381 9.01 23.67 -16.76
N ALA A 382 8.38 24.61 -16.06
CA ALA A 382 7.09 24.44 -15.38
C ALA A 382 5.95 23.81 -16.23
N PRO A 383 5.74 24.17 -17.52
CA PRO A 383 4.63 23.62 -18.28
C PRO A 383 4.77 22.13 -18.61
N MET A 384 6.00 21.68 -18.87
CA MET A 384 6.31 20.28 -19.20
C MET A 384 6.28 19.41 -17.95
N LEU A 385 6.82 19.92 -16.83
CA LEU A 385 6.72 19.27 -15.51
C LEU A 385 5.25 19.13 -15.06
N ALA A 386 4.44 20.18 -15.26
CA ALA A 386 3.01 20.12 -14.95
C ALA A 386 2.26 19.08 -15.78
N LEU A 387 2.62 18.91 -17.06
CA LEU A 387 2.06 17.84 -17.89
C LEU A 387 2.52 16.46 -17.41
N GLN A 388 3.80 16.31 -17.08
CA GLN A 388 4.34 15.05 -16.55
C GLN A 388 3.63 14.63 -15.26
N ASP A 389 3.44 15.57 -14.33
CA ASP A 389 2.74 15.34 -13.07
C ASP A 389 1.28 14.94 -13.32
N GLU A 390 0.60 15.60 -14.27
CA GLU A 390 -0.78 15.28 -14.65
C GLU A 390 -0.89 13.89 -15.28
N LEU A 391 -0.03 13.54 -16.24
CA LEU A 391 -0.02 12.23 -16.87
C LEU A 391 0.31 11.11 -15.87
N GLY A 392 1.29 11.35 -15.02
CA GLY A 392 1.68 10.44 -13.95
C GLY A 392 0.53 10.21 -12.96
N HIS A 393 -0.21 11.24 -12.59
CA HIS A 393 -1.38 11.12 -11.72
C HIS A 393 -2.46 10.19 -12.33
N HIS A 394 -2.84 10.40 -13.59
CA HIS A 394 -3.86 9.56 -14.24
C HIS A 394 -3.38 8.13 -14.46
N ALA A 395 -2.11 7.93 -14.80
CA ALA A 395 -1.51 6.59 -14.89
C ALA A 395 -1.56 5.87 -13.53
N ALA A 396 -1.21 6.56 -12.44
CA ALA A 396 -1.22 6.00 -11.09
C ALA A 396 -2.65 5.67 -10.61
N PHE A 397 -3.60 6.57 -10.89
CA PHE A 397 -5.01 6.35 -10.58
C PHE A 397 -5.57 5.16 -11.36
N CYS A 398 -5.20 5.01 -12.63
CA CYS A 398 -5.54 3.85 -13.46
C CYS A 398 -5.02 2.55 -12.84
N ARG A 399 -3.72 2.48 -12.52
CA ARG A 399 -3.09 1.31 -11.92
C ARG A 399 -3.75 0.89 -10.61
N ASP A 400 -4.10 1.85 -9.76
CA ASP A 400 -4.76 1.57 -8.48
C ASP A 400 -6.15 0.92 -8.65
N ARG A 401 -6.89 1.28 -9.71
CA ARG A 401 -8.19 0.66 -10.03
C ARG A 401 -8.06 -0.74 -10.61
N LEU A 402 -6.96 -1.02 -11.31
CA LEU A 402 -6.69 -2.34 -11.90
C LEU A 402 -6.37 -3.41 -10.86
N ARG A 403 -5.78 -3.05 -9.70
CA ARG A 403 -5.40 -4.00 -8.64
C ARG A 403 -6.56 -4.83 -8.09
N GLN A 404 -7.77 -4.29 -8.12
CA GLN A 404 -8.98 -4.92 -7.59
C GLN A 404 -9.98 -5.25 -8.71
N PHE A 405 -9.57 -5.15 -9.98
CA PHE A 405 -10.44 -5.39 -11.11
C PHE A 405 -10.55 -6.89 -11.41
N CYS A 406 -11.77 -7.42 -11.47
CA CYS A 406 -12.03 -8.81 -11.82
C CYS A 406 -13.27 -8.95 -12.72
N GLY A 407 -13.21 -9.85 -13.70
CA GLY A 407 -14.33 -10.16 -14.60
C GLY A 407 -14.64 -9.07 -15.65
N ARG A 408 -15.92 -8.92 -16.00
CA ARG A 408 -16.46 -7.94 -16.99
C ARG A 408 -16.07 -8.17 -18.46
N GLU A 409 -15.76 -9.42 -18.81
CA GLU A 409 -15.41 -9.79 -20.19
C GLU A 409 -16.51 -9.46 -21.20
N THR A 410 -17.78 -9.60 -20.80
CA THR A 410 -18.94 -9.25 -21.63
C THR A 410 -18.96 -7.78 -22.03
N GLU A 411 -18.75 -6.87 -21.07
CA GLU A 411 -18.74 -5.44 -21.30
C GLU A 411 -17.48 -4.99 -22.07
N LEU A 412 -16.32 -5.58 -21.76
CA LEU A 412 -15.07 -5.33 -22.48
C LEU A 412 -15.19 -5.72 -23.96
N ASN A 413 -15.72 -6.91 -24.24
CA ASN A 413 -15.95 -7.38 -25.61
C ASN A 413 -16.95 -6.49 -26.36
N SER A 414 -18.01 -6.04 -25.68
CA SER A 414 -18.99 -5.11 -26.27
C SER A 414 -18.34 -3.78 -26.68
N ILE A 415 -17.50 -3.20 -25.82
CA ILE A 415 -16.75 -1.96 -26.12
C ILE A 415 -15.79 -2.20 -27.31
N LYS A 416 -15.06 -3.32 -27.30
CA LYS A 416 -14.14 -3.71 -28.37
C LYS A 416 -14.86 -3.85 -29.71
N GLU A 417 -15.99 -4.55 -29.73
CA GLU A 417 -16.81 -4.77 -30.93
C GLU A 417 -17.37 -3.46 -31.48
N CYS A 418 -17.84 -2.56 -30.61
CA CYS A 418 -18.31 -1.25 -31.03
C CYS A 418 -17.24 -0.52 -31.84
N TRP A 419 -16.01 -0.44 -31.33
CA TRP A 419 -14.90 0.25 -31.99
C TRP A 419 -14.31 -0.47 -33.20
N LEU A 420 -14.32 -1.81 -33.25
CA LEU A 420 -13.82 -2.57 -34.41
C LEU A 420 -14.81 -2.59 -35.57
N ASN A 421 -16.11 -2.72 -35.28
CA ASN A 421 -17.16 -2.88 -36.30
C ASN A 421 -17.80 -1.55 -36.68
N GLY A 422 -17.29 -0.45 -36.13
CA GLY A 422 -17.69 0.89 -36.47
C GLY A 422 -17.23 1.32 -37.85
N GLY A 423 -18.16 1.44 -38.80
CA GLY A 423 -17.85 1.89 -40.17
C GLY A 423 -17.27 3.32 -40.32
N ASN A 424 -16.98 4.03 -39.23
CA ASN A 424 -16.41 5.38 -39.21
C ASN A 424 -15.27 5.51 -38.18
N ALA A 425 -14.18 6.18 -38.54
CA ALA A 425 -12.98 6.39 -37.71
C ALA A 425 -13.19 7.28 -36.45
N ASN A 426 -14.38 7.83 -36.22
CA ASN A 426 -14.68 8.79 -35.15
C ASN A 426 -15.86 8.33 -34.26
N GLN A 427 -15.79 7.14 -33.69
CA GLN A 427 -16.84 6.62 -32.82
C GLN A 427 -16.68 7.05 -31.36
N THR A 428 -17.80 7.40 -30.74
CA THR A 428 -17.89 7.65 -29.30
C THR A 428 -18.68 6.51 -28.65
N VAL A 429 -18.11 5.90 -27.61
CA VAL A 429 -18.76 4.90 -26.78
C VAL A 429 -19.02 5.50 -25.41
N VAL A 430 -20.25 5.41 -24.92
CA VAL A 430 -20.65 5.92 -23.61
C VAL A 430 -20.89 4.74 -22.67
N VAL A 431 -20.09 4.65 -21.61
CA VAL A 431 -20.28 3.68 -20.53
C VAL A 431 -21.14 4.33 -19.45
N TRP A 432 -22.36 3.84 -19.28
CA TRP A 432 -23.30 4.36 -18.29
C TRP A 432 -23.70 3.29 -17.27
N ALA A 433 -23.75 3.69 -16.00
CA ALA A 433 -24.20 2.88 -14.87
C ALA A 433 -24.40 3.81 -13.65
N PRO A 434 -25.16 3.41 -12.61
CA PRO A 434 -25.24 4.15 -11.36
C PRO A 434 -23.87 4.30 -10.65
N SER A 435 -23.78 5.23 -9.69
CA SER A 435 -22.55 5.40 -8.90
C SER A 435 -22.16 4.10 -8.16
N GLY A 436 -20.86 3.88 -7.95
CA GLY A 436 -20.35 2.68 -7.27
C GLY A 436 -20.32 1.37 -8.09
N HIS A 437 -20.88 1.34 -9.30
CA HIS A 437 -20.97 0.10 -10.11
C HIS A 437 -19.70 -0.23 -10.91
N GLY A 438 -18.56 0.39 -10.58
CA GLY A 438 -17.26 0.04 -11.18
C GLY A 438 -16.94 0.66 -12.54
N LYS A 439 -17.70 1.66 -13.02
CA LYS A 439 -17.44 2.36 -14.30
C LYS A 439 -16.00 2.81 -14.47
N THR A 440 -15.48 3.55 -13.49
CA THR A 440 -14.10 4.04 -13.49
C THR A 440 -13.11 2.90 -13.62
N ALA A 441 -13.33 1.78 -12.92
CA ALA A 441 -12.45 0.62 -13.00
C ALA A 441 -12.53 -0.09 -14.37
N LEU A 442 -13.72 -0.15 -14.98
CA LEU A 442 -13.90 -0.65 -16.34
C LEU A 442 -13.18 0.26 -17.36
N VAL A 443 -13.28 1.58 -17.24
CA VAL A 443 -12.55 2.54 -18.10
C VAL A 443 -11.04 2.39 -17.92
N SER A 444 -10.56 2.20 -16.67
CA SER A 444 -9.14 1.89 -16.40
C SER A 444 -8.70 0.60 -17.10
N ARG A 445 -9.54 -0.44 -17.07
CA ARG A 445 -9.27 -1.71 -17.76
C ARG A 445 -9.24 -1.52 -19.27
N VAL A 446 -10.19 -0.80 -19.86
CA VAL A 446 -10.19 -0.45 -21.29
C VAL A 446 -8.88 0.25 -21.67
N ALA A 447 -8.45 1.25 -20.90
CA ALA A 447 -7.19 1.96 -21.16
C ALA A 447 -5.97 1.02 -21.22
N GLN A 448 -5.96 -0.04 -20.41
CA GLN A 448 -4.89 -1.03 -20.37
C GLN A 448 -4.93 -2.00 -21.57
N VAL A 449 -6.11 -2.44 -22.01
CA VAL A 449 -6.26 -3.51 -23.03
C VAL A 449 -6.40 -3.00 -24.46
N VAL A 450 -6.72 -1.72 -24.67
CA VAL A 450 -6.76 -1.10 -26.01
C VAL A 450 -5.53 -1.40 -26.88
N PRO A 451 -4.29 -1.38 -26.36
CA PRO A 451 -3.10 -1.71 -27.14
C PRO A 451 -3.03 -3.16 -27.58
N GLU A 452 -3.70 -4.07 -26.87
CA GLU A 452 -3.85 -5.47 -27.27
C GLU A 452 -4.92 -5.61 -28.35
N TRP A 453 -5.96 -4.77 -28.32
CA TRP A 453 -7.06 -4.81 -29.27
C TRP A 453 -6.72 -4.21 -30.64
N PHE A 454 -5.98 -3.10 -30.66
CA PHE A 454 -5.70 -2.32 -31.86
C PHE A 454 -4.21 -2.27 -32.23
N GLY A 455 -3.37 -3.01 -31.51
CA GLY A 455 -1.92 -2.99 -31.67
C GLY A 455 -1.22 -1.93 -30.81
N ARG A 456 0.09 -2.08 -30.64
CA ARG A 456 0.89 -1.22 -29.74
C ARG A 456 1.10 0.21 -30.26
N ASP A 457 0.69 0.47 -31.50
CA ASP A 457 0.84 1.73 -32.21
C ASP A 457 -0.44 2.58 -32.02
N CYS A 458 -0.78 2.80 -30.74
CA CYS A 458 -1.91 3.63 -30.32
C CYS A 458 -1.56 4.49 -29.11
N VAL A 459 -2.14 5.69 -29.07
CA VAL A 459 -2.03 6.65 -27.97
C VAL A 459 -3.34 6.64 -27.19
N VAL A 460 -3.26 6.39 -25.88
CA VAL A 460 -4.42 6.43 -24.99
C VAL A 460 -4.37 7.73 -24.15
N ALA A 461 -5.19 8.71 -24.50
CA ALA A 461 -5.31 9.95 -23.76
C ALA A 461 -6.40 9.83 -22.69
N LEU A 462 -6.01 9.35 -21.50
CA LEU A 462 -6.91 9.07 -20.37
C LEU A 462 -6.95 10.24 -19.36
N ARG A 463 -8.14 10.71 -18.99
CA ARG A 463 -8.34 11.65 -17.88
C ARG A 463 -9.49 11.23 -16.98
N TYR A 464 -9.22 11.17 -15.68
CA TYR A 464 -10.23 11.04 -14.63
C TYR A 464 -10.61 12.44 -14.13
N VAL A 465 -11.77 12.93 -14.53
CA VAL A 465 -12.22 14.30 -14.22
C VAL A 465 -12.40 14.45 -12.70
N GLY A 466 -11.88 15.55 -12.15
CA GLY A 466 -11.97 15.91 -10.74
C GLY A 466 -10.99 15.19 -9.80
N THR A 467 -10.01 14.45 -10.33
CA THR A 467 -9.06 13.70 -9.50
C THR A 467 -7.73 14.39 -9.28
N SER A 468 -7.39 15.40 -10.08
CA SER A 468 -6.20 16.24 -9.99
C SER A 468 -6.57 17.72 -10.10
N PRO A 469 -5.73 18.67 -9.64
CA PRO A 469 -6.00 20.10 -9.79
C PRO A 469 -6.20 20.55 -11.24
N ALA A 470 -5.51 19.93 -12.21
CA ALA A 470 -5.66 20.25 -13.63
C ALA A 470 -6.87 19.54 -14.28
N SER A 471 -7.56 18.66 -13.56
CA SER A 471 -8.76 17.98 -14.04
C SER A 471 -10.06 18.42 -13.37
N THR A 472 -10.03 19.49 -12.54
CA THR A 472 -11.24 20.06 -11.92
C THR A 472 -12.04 21.00 -12.82
N ASP A 473 -11.43 21.52 -13.88
CA ASP A 473 -12.07 22.44 -14.82
C ASP A 473 -11.83 22.05 -16.28
N SER A 474 -12.75 22.49 -17.15
CA SER A 474 -12.72 22.14 -18.57
C SER A 474 -11.50 22.67 -19.32
N LEU A 475 -10.95 23.83 -18.94
CA LEU A 475 -9.75 24.38 -19.58
C LEU A 475 -8.53 23.52 -19.24
N GLY A 476 -8.35 23.15 -17.97
CA GLY A 476 -7.27 22.28 -17.52
C GLY A 476 -7.28 20.90 -18.20
N VAL A 477 -8.45 20.23 -18.21
CA VAL A 477 -8.61 18.92 -18.87
C VAL A 477 -8.26 18.99 -20.35
N LEU A 478 -8.87 19.93 -21.09
CA LEU A 478 -8.67 20.05 -22.52
C LEU A 478 -7.25 20.47 -22.88
N SER A 479 -6.64 21.38 -22.10
CA SER A 479 -5.27 21.83 -22.34
C SER A 479 -4.25 20.72 -22.10
N SER A 480 -4.41 19.93 -21.04
CA SER A 480 -3.53 18.79 -20.76
C SER A 480 -3.66 17.69 -21.83
N LEU A 481 -4.87 17.45 -22.36
CA LEU A 481 -5.09 16.53 -23.48
C LEU A 481 -4.39 17.03 -24.75
N CYS A 482 -4.57 18.31 -25.11
CA CYS A 482 -3.92 18.90 -26.28
C CYS A 482 -2.39 18.78 -26.19
N ARG A 483 -1.83 19.08 -25.02
CA ARG A 483 -0.38 18.95 -24.78
C ARG A 483 0.10 17.51 -24.90
N GLN A 484 -0.61 16.54 -24.32
CA GLN A 484 -0.27 15.12 -24.46
C GLN A 484 -0.30 14.68 -25.92
N ILE A 485 -1.35 15.04 -26.67
CA ILE A 485 -1.48 14.69 -28.09
C ILE A 485 -0.34 15.33 -28.89
N CYS A 486 -0.04 16.61 -28.66
CA CYS A 486 1.09 17.25 -29.33
C CYS A 486 2.41 16.55 -29.02
N LEU A 487 2.63 16.14 -27.77
CA LEU A 487 3.86 15.48 -27.37
C LEU A 487 3.97 14.07 -27.98
N ALA A 488 2.91 13.26 -27.86
CA ALA A 488 2.87 11.89 -28.37
C ALA A 488 3.00 11.82 -29.90
N TYR A 489 2.42 12.78 -30.61
CA TYR A 489 2.47 12.88 -32.07
C TYR A 489 3.55 13.86 -32.58
N ARG A 490 4.45 14.34 -31.70
CA ARG A 490 5.52 15.34 -32.00
C ARG A 490 5.04 16.59 -32.75
N LEU A 491 3.79 16.99 -32.54
CA LEU A 491 3.24 18.23 -33.08
C LEU A 491 3.81 19.42 -32.30
N LYS A 492 4.11 20.51 -33.02
CA LYS A 492 4.73 21.69 -32.40
C LYS A 492 3.77 22.38 -31.44
N TRP A 493 4.02 22.24 -30.14
CA TRP A 493 3.38 23.04 -29.10
C TRP A 493 4.06 24.40 -28.97
N ARG A 494 3.26 25.45 -28.77
CA ARG A 494 3.71 26.83 -28.61
C ARG A 494 3.02 27.44 -27.40
N GLU A 495 3.77 27.70 -26.33
CA GLU A 495 3.19 28.23 -25.08
C GLU A 495 2.59 29.63 -25.26
N ASP A 496 3.12 30.44 -26.17
CA ASP A 496 2.53 31.74 -26.55
C ASP A 496 1.12 31.60 -27.16
N LYS A 497 0.80 30.41 -27.69
CA LYS A 497 -0.50 30.06 -28.30
C LYS A 497 -1.31 29.08 -27.46
N ALA A 498 -0.89 28.81 -26.22
CA ALA A 498 -1.66 27.94 -25.34
C ALA A 498 -3.08 28.50 -25.13
N PRO A 499 -4.11 27.65 -25.17
CA PRO A 499 -5.48 28.11 -25.02
C PRO A 499 -5.68 28.71 -23.62
N ARG A 500 -6.33 29.88 -23.56
CA ARG A 500 -6.63 30.58 -22.30
C ARG A 500 -8.10 30.47 -21.87
N THR A 501 -8.93 29.84 -22.69
CA THR A 501 -10.35 29.63 -22.44
C THR A 501 -10.75 28.22 -22.87
N ALA A 502 -11.76 27.65 -22.23
CA ALA A 502 -12.23 26.30 -22.55
C ALA A 502 -12.68 26.17 -24.02
N GLY A 503 -13.29 27.21 -24.59
CA GLY A 503 -13.66 27.26 -26.00
C GLY A 503 -12.45 27.16 -26.94
N ALA A 504 -11.40 27.94 -26.67
CA ALA A 504 -10.16 27.88 -27.45
C ALA A 504 -9.45 26.52 -27.31
N ALA A 505 -9.49 25.92 -26.12
CA ALA A 505 -8.93 24.59 -25.88
C ALA A 505 -9.71 23.51 -26.65
N LYS A 506 -11.03 23.60 -26.70
CA LYS A 506 -11.90 22.72 -27.51
C LYS A 506 -11.58 22.82 -29.00
N GLU A 507 -11.47 24.04 -29.53
CA GLU A 507 -11.11 24.27 -30.94
C GLU A 507 -9.71 23.73 -31.27
N MET A 508 -8.76 23.89 -30.36
CA MET A 508 -7.42 23.32 -30.51
C MET A 508 -7.49 21.79 -30.52
N LEU A 509 -8.17 21.17 -29.56
CA LEU A 509 -8.32 19.71 -29.50
C LEU A 509 -8.96 19.16 -30.77
N HIS A 510 -10.03 19.81 -31.26
CA HIS A 510 -10.70 19.41 -32.49
C HIS A 510 -9.75 19.45 -33.70
N ARG A 511 -8.94 20.51 -33.83
CA ARG A 511 -7.92 20.59 -34.88
C ARG A 511 -6.88 19.49 -34.76
N LEU A 512 -6.38 19.21 -33.56
CA LEU A 512 -5.40 18.15 -33.32
C LEU A 512 -5.96 16.77 -33.69
N ILE A 513 -7.20 16.46 -33.30
CA ILE A 513 -7.86 15.19 -33.66
C ILE A 513 -7.94 15.04 -35.19
N ILE A 514 -8.34 16.10 -35.92
CA ILE A 514 -8.39 16.06 -37.40
C ILE A 514 -6.98 15.88 -37.99
N THR A 515 -5.97 16.56 -37.45
CA THR A 515 -4.59 16.42 -37.92
C THR A 515 -4.09 15.00 -37.75
N VAL A 516 -4.28 14.42 -36.56
CA VAL A 516 -3.87 13.06 -36.23
C VAL A 516 -4.62 12.02 -37.08
N ALA A 517 -5.94 12.20 -37.26
CA ALA A 517 -6.76 11.29 -38.06
C ALA A 517 -6.37 11.28 -39.55
N ARG A 518 -5.82 12.39 -40.08
CA ARG A 518 -5.33 12.48 -41.47
C ARG A 518 -3.96 11.84 -41.67
N ASP A 519 -3.13 11.82 -40.63
CA ASP A 519 -1.79 11.21 -40.68
C ASP A 519 -1.89 9.67 -40.79
N GLY A 520 -2.94 9.07 -40.21
CA GLY A 520 -3.32 7.67 -40.43
C GLY A 520 -2.40 6.61 -39.82
N GLU A 521 -1.31 6.99 -39.14
CA GLU A 521 -0.30 6.06 -38.63
C GLU A 521 -0.57 5.50 -37.23
N PHE A 522 -1.17 6.28 -36.32
CA PHE A 522 -1.42 5.85 -34.93
C PHE A 522 -2.84 6.18 -34.49
N SER A 523 -3.52 5.19 -33.92
CA SER A 523 -4.87 5.37 -33.40
C SER A 523 -4.86 6.18 -32.09
N LEU A 524 -5.68 7.23 -32.01
CA LEU A 524 -5.88 8.03 -30.80
C LEU A 524 -7.17 7.59 -30.09
N PHE A 525 -7.05 7.13 -28.85
CA PHE A 525 -8.18 6.82 -27.99
C PHE A 525 -8.28 7.86 -26.87
N ASN A 526 -9.32 8.70 -26.91
CA ASN A 526 -9.61 9.65 -25.83
C ASN A 526 -10.57 9.00 -24.82
N LEU A 527 -10.11 8.79 -23.60
CA LEU A 527 -10.89 8.19 -22.51
C LEU A 527 -11.12 9.23 -21.42
N LEU A 528 -12.39 9.57 -21.19
CA LEU A 528 -12.81 10.55 -20.18
C LEU A 528 -13.74 9.88 -19.18
N ASP A 529 -13.30 9.77 -17.93
CA ASP A 529 -14.10 9.23 -16.84
C ASP A 529 -14.71 10.34 -15.99
N SER A 530 -15.93 10.10 -15.49
CA SER A 530 -16.69 11.00 -14.61
C SER A 530 -17.17 12.32 -15.26
N PHE A 531 -17.76 12.23 -16.46
CA PHE A 531 -18.65 13.30 -16.95
C PHE A 531 -19.91 13.35 -16.09
N LEU A 532 -20.00 14.36 -15.21
CA LEU A 532 -21.31 14.86 -14.80
C LEU A 532 -21.91 15.47 -16.07
N VAL A 533 -23.00 14.87 -16.56
CA VAL A 533 -23.92 15.60 -17.42
C VAL A 533 -24.48 16.70 -16.53
N LEU A 534 -23.86 17.88 -16.59
CA LEU A 534 -24.36 19.09 -15.95
C LEU A 534 -25.69 19.48 -16.58
#